data_AF-A0A2G9SD56-F1
#
_entry.id   AF-A0A2G9SD56-F1
#
_cell.length_a   1.000
_cell.length_b   1.000
_cell.length_c   1.000
_cell.angle_alpha   90.00
_cell.angle_beta   90.00
_cell.angle_gamma   90.00
#
_symmetry.space_group_name_H-M   'P 1'
#
loop_
_entity.id
_entity.type
_entity.pdbx_description
1 polymer ?
#
loop_
_entity_poly.entity_id
_entity_poly.type
_entity_poly.pdbx_seq_one_letter_code
_entity_poly.pdbx_strand_id
1 'polypeptide(L)'
;MGEKTQTTIQRSQDPPSHQPEAEISPSPSPRPHSDELEEGEVEEVCDICTPPSNVLVVEGQAAEPFSTDSAQRLIGQIMVRDGQIDRMRDQIDSMRNRQHATGNEEHD
;
A
#
# COMPACT_ATOMS: atom_id res chain seq x y z
N MET A 1 -2.63 10.85 46.39
CA MET A 1 -3.74 11.80 46.20
C MET A 1 -3.77 12.14 44.73
N GLY A 2 -4.64 11.48 43.96
CA GLY A 2 -4.85 11.75 42.55
C GLY A 2 -6.34 11.73 42.33
N GLU A 3 -6.92 12.92 42.31
CA GLU A 3 -8.34 13.15 42.08
C GLU A 3 -8.71 12.81 40.64
N LYS A 4 -9.84 12.11 40.52
CA LYS A 4 -10.45 11.64 39.27
C LYS A 4 -11.45 12.69 38.81
N THR A 5 -11.46 13.02 37.53
CA THR A 5 -12.66 13.55 36.86
C THR A 5 -13.02 12.66 35.68
N GLN A 6 -14.27 12.25 35.72
CA GLN A 6 -15.00 11.32 34.85
C GLN A 6 -15.98 12.15 34.01
N THR A 7 -16.33 11.67 32.81
CA THR A 7 -17.69 11.69 32.17
C THR A 7 -17.52 11.80 30.64
N THR A 8 -17.56 10.68 29.91
CA THR A 8 -18.74 10.01 29.28
C THR A 8 -19.04 10.55 27.89
N ILE A 9 -18.76 9.74 26.87
CA ILE A 9 -19.66 9.52 25.73
C ILE A 9 -19.67 8.00 25.46
N GLN A 10 -20.77 7.35 25.83
CA GLN A 10 -21.08 5.99 25.42
C GLN A 10 -21.57 6.00 23.97
N ARG A 11 -21.06 5.08 23.13
CA ARG A 11 -21.94 4.21 22.33
C ARG A 11 -21.19 2.96 21.89
N SER A 12 -21.55 1.85 22.53
CA SER A 12 -21.21 0.49 22.14
C SER A 12 -21.68 0.20 20.71
N GLN A 13 -20.86 -0.49 19.93
CA GLN A 13 -21.34 -1.34 18.85
C GLN A 13 -20.72 -2.72 19.07
N ASP A 14 -21.53 -3.61 19.64
CA ASP A 14 -21.29 -5.05 19.65
C ASP A 14 -21.24 -5.60 18.21
N PRO A 15 -20.45 -6.67 17.95
CA PRO A 15 -20.59 -7.45 16.72
C PRO A 15 -21.89 -8.28 16.78
N PRO A 16 -22.71 -8.37 15.72
CA PRO A 16 -23.86 -9.26 15.75
C PRO A 16 -23.38 -10.73 15.71
N SER A 17 -23.53 -11.40 16.86
CA SER A 17 -23.61 -12.84 16.98
C SER A 17 -25.07 -13.25 16.87
N HIS A 18 -25.48 -13.95 15.81
CA HIS A 18 -26.68 -14.79 15.82
C HIS A 18 -26.50 -16.02 14.91
N GLN A 19 -26.98 -17.14 15.46
CA GLN A 19 -26.76 -18.55 15.14
C GLN A 19 -27.78 -19.12 14.11
N PRO A 20 -27.66 -20.40 13.70
CA PRO A 20 -28.23 -20.96 12.47
C PRO A 20 -29.59 -21.65 12.68
N GLU A 21 -30.46 -21.66 11.66
CA GLU A 21 -31.59 -22.60 11.59
C GLU A 21 -32.18 -22.64 10.16
N ALA A 22 -32.06 -23.80 9.50
CA ALA A 22 -33.07 -24.30 8.55
C ALA A 22 -32.86 -25.80 8.34
N GLU A 23 -33.68 -26.57 9.04
CA GLU A 23 -33.85 -28.01 8.97
C GLU A 23 -34.54 -28.46 7.66
N ILE A 24 -33.95 -29.51 7.02
CA ILE A 24 -34.48 -30.63 6.18
C ILE A 24 -35.59 -30.45 5.11
N SER A 25 -35.33 -30.95 3.88
CA SER A 25 -36.18 -31.93 3.12
C SER A 25 -35.46 -32.47 1.85
N PRO A 26 -35.73 -33.69 1.32
CA PRO A 26 -34.78 -34.50 0.52
C PRO A 26 -34.86 -34.35 -1.02
N SER A 27 -33.78 -34.82 -1.66
CA SER A 27 -33.40 -34.75 -3.08
C SER A 27 -34.35 -35.43 -4.10
N PRO A 28 -34.48 -34.92 -5.35
CA PRO A 28 -34.91 -35.73 -6.50
C PRO A 28 -33.70 -36.28 -7.29
N SER A 29 -33.67 -37.60 -7.49
CA SER A 29 -32.64 -38.32 -8.25
C SER A 29 -32.69 -37.98 -9.77
N PRO A 30 -31.56 -37.86 -10.49
CA PRO A 30 -31.55 -37.52 -11.91
C PRO A 30 -31.86 -38.75 -12.80
N ARG A 31 -32.77 -38.60 -13.78
CA ARG A 31 -32.96 -39.62 -14.83
C ARG A 31 -31.90 -39.47 -15.92
N PRO A 32 -31.37 -40.56 -16.51
CA PRO A 32 -30.22 -40.43 -17.39
C PRO A 32 -30.49 -40.77 -18.86
N HIS A 33 -29.60 -40.24 -19.70
CA HIS A 33 -29.26 -40.60 -21.10
C HIS A 33 -30.20 -40.05 -22.19
N SER A 34 -29.78 -39.63 -23.39
CA SER A 34 -28.65 -39.95 -24.30
C SER A 34 -28.62 -38.85 -25.38
N ASP A 35 -27.65 -38.62 -26.28
CA ASP A 35 -26.26 -39.03 -26.55
C ASP A 35 -25.82 -38.18 -27.78
N GLU A 36 -24.52 -38.22 -28.10
CA GLU A 36 -23.87 -37.82 -29.36
C GLU A 36 -23.32 -36.40 -29.46
N LEU A 37 -22.21 -36.16 -28.76
CA LEU A 37 -21.13 -35.30 -29.27
C LEU A 37 -19.86 -36.16 -29.36
N GLU A 38 -19.23 -36.17 -30.53
CA GLU A 38 -17.88 -36.72 -30.73
C GLU A 38 -16.90 -35.81 -29.99
N GLU A 39 -16.65 -36.13 -28.71
CA GLU A 39 -15.62 -35.50 -27.91
C GLU A 39 -14.26 -35.93 -28.47
N GLY A 40 -13.61 -35.05 -29.23
CA GLY A 40 -12.18 -35.17 -29.47
C GLY A 40 -11.47 -35.25 -28.12
N GLU A 41 -10.54 -36.19 -27.99
CA GLU A 41 -9.76 -36.43 -26.77
C GLU A 41 -8.99 -35.15 -26.42
N VAL A 42 -9.60 -34.32 -25.56
CA VAL A 42 -8.86 -33.34 -24.79
C VAL A 42 -8.20 -34.13 -23.68
N GLU A 43 -6.88 -34.17 -23.67
CA GLU A 43 -6.15 -34.67 -22.51
C GLU A 43 -6.62 -33.84 -21.33
N GLU A 44 -7.27 -34.51 -20.37
CA GLU A 44 -7.73 -33.89 -19.15
C GLU A 44 -6.51 -33.21 -18.52
N VAL A 45 -6.47 -31.88 -18.55
CA VAL A 45 -5.59 -31.15 -17.66
C VAL A 45 -6.14 -31.50 -16.28
N CYS A 46 -5.58 -32.54 -15.67
CA CYS A 46 -5.85 -32.88 -14.28
C CYS A 46 -5.84 -31.57 -13.51
N ASP A 47 -6.91 -31.30 -12.77
CA ASP A 47 -6.92 -30.20 -11.82
C ASP A 47 -5.60 -30.26 -11.09
N ILE A 48 -4.73 -29.27 -11.31
CA ILE A 48 -3.43 -29.19 -10.66
C ILE A 48 -3.78 -28.83 -9.22
N CYS A 49 -4.19 -29.85 -8.47
CA CYS A 49 -4.59 -29.75 -7.09
C CYS A 49 -3.29 -29.47 -6.36
N THR A 50 -2.96 -28.18 -6.28
CA THR A 50 -1.88 -27.70 -5.44
C THR A 50 -2.43 -27.91 -4.04
N PRO A 51 -1.92 -28.90 -3.30
CA PRO A 51 -2.42 -29.14 -1.95
C PRO A 51 -2.32 -27.82 -1.18
N PRO A 52 -3.22 -27.50 -0.25
CA PRO A 52 -3.14 -26.26 0.52
C PRO A 52 -1.77 -26.06 1.21
N SER A 53 -1.06 -27.17 1.49
CA SER A 53 0.33 -27.17 1.99
C SER A 53 1.37 -26.61 1.02
N ASN A 54 1.07 -26.55 -0.28
CA ASN A 54 1.95 -26.08 -1.34
C ASN A 54 1.64 -24.62 -1.75
N VAL A 55 0.60 -24.02 -1.18
CA VAL A 55 0.32 -22.59 -1.31
C VAL A 55 1.16 -21.86 -0.28
N LEU A 56 2.33 -21.37 -0.67
CA LEU A 56 3.08 -20.44 0.15
C LEU A 56 2.34 -19.10 0.15
N VAL A 57 1.64 -18.81 1.25
CA VAL A 57 1.15 -17.46 1.53
C VAL A 57 2.37 -16.58 1.70
N VAL A 58 2.72 -15.81 0.66
CA VAL A 58 3.69 -14.71 0.77
C VAL A 58 2.94 -13.59 1.48
N GLU A 59 2.91 -13.64 2.80
CA GLU A 59 2.50 -12.49 3.61
C GLU A 59 3.44 -11.34 3.22
N GLY A 60 2.86 -10.22 2.78
CA GLY A 60 3.56 -9.18 2.03
C GLY A 60 4.88 -8.80 2.70
N GLN A 61 6.00 -9.21 2.07
CA GLN A 61 7.32 -8.94 2.59
C GLN A 61 7.63 -7.45 2.36
N ALA A 62 7.20 -6.62 3.30
CA ALA A 62 7.65 -5.24 3.37
C ALA A 62 9.16 -5.26 3.55
N ALA A 63 9.88 -4.50 2.73
CA ALA A 63 11.29 -4.26 2.98
C ALA A 63 11.44 -3.68 4.39
N GLU A 64 12.41 -4.16 5.15
CA GLU A 64 12.70 -3.59 6.46
C GLU A 64 12.93 -2.08 6.32
N PRO A 65 12.21 -1.25 7.09
CA PRO A 65 12.40 0.19 7.05
C PRO A 65 13.82 0.56 7.46
N PHE A 66 14.22 1.80 7.14
CA PHE A 66 15.48 2.35 7.63
C PHE A 66 15.54 2.30 9.16
N SER A 67 16.69 1.89 9.70
CA SER A 67 17.01 2.09 11.11
C SER A 67 17.00 3.58 11.43
N THR A 68 16.61 3.93 12.66
CA THR A 68 16.62 5.31 13.16
C THR A 68 17.96 6.02 12.92
N ASP A 69 19.10 5.33 13.11
CA ASP A 69 20.43 5.91 12.84
C ASP A 69 20.59 6.28 11.36
N SER A 70 20.24 5.35 10.46
CA SER A 70 20.33 5.60 9.01
C SER A 70 19.39 6.72 8.55
N ALA A 71 18.19 6.81 9.12
CA ALA A 71 17.26 7.89 8.84
C ALA A 71 17.80 9.25 9.32
N GLN A 72 18.33 9.32 10.54
CA GLN A 72 18.93 10.55 11.08
C GLN A 72 20.14 11.00 10.27
N ARG A 73 21.02 10.08 9.89
CA ARG A 73 22.17 10.37 9.03
C ARG A 73 21.75 10.85 7.65
N LEU A 74 20.68 10.29 7.09
CA LEU A 74 20.13 10.75 5.81
C LEU A 74 19.55 12.16 5.93
N ILE A 75 18.79 12.45 6.98
CA ILE A 75 18.24 13.78 7.26
C ILE A 75 19.38 14.81 7.33
N GLY A 76 20.45 14.51 8.08
CA GLY A 76 21.61 15.39 8.18
C GLY A 76 22.28 15.65 6.82
N GLN A 77 22.42 14.62 5.97
CA GLN A 77 22.96 14.79 4.62
C GLN A 77 22.07 15.64 3.71
N ILE A 78 20.75 15.49 3.82
CA ILE A 78 19.79 16.31 3.06
C ILE A 78 19.92 17.78 3.47
N MET A 79 19.94 18.07 4.78
CA MET A 79 20.10 19.44 5.28
C MET A 79 21.37 20.14 4.78
N VAL A 80 22.51 19.41 4.75
CA VAL A 80 23.77 19.96 4.22
C VAL A 80 23.64 20.26 2.73
N ARG A 81 23.00 19.37 1.96
CA ARG A 81 22.78 19.57 0.53
C ARG A 81 21.84 20.75 0.25
N ASP A 82 20.77 20.91 1.02
CA ASP A 82 19.84 22.04 0.87
C ASP A 82 20.58 23.37 1.08
N GLY A 83 21.40 23.46 2.14
CA GLY A 83 22.21 24.66 2.37
C GLY A 83 23.25 24.94 1.27
N GLN A 84 23.76 23.91 0.59
CA GLN A 84 24.62 24.10 -0.59
C GLN A 84 23.83 24.61 -1.80
N ILE A 85 22.62 24.11 -2.00
CA ILE A 85 21.72 24.56 -3.08
C ILE A 85 21.37 26.03 -2.90
N ASP A 86 21.06 26.46 -1.67
CA ASP A 86 20.73 27.85 -1.38
C ASP A 86 21.89 28.79 -1.70
N ARG A 87 23.13 28.42 -1.34
CA ARG A 87 24.32 29.20 -1.70
C ARG A 87 24.51 29.32 -3.22
N MET A 88 24.26 28.24 -3.96
CA MET A 88 24.36 28.29 -5.42
C MET A 88 23.30 29.22 -6.01
N ARG A 89 22.08 29.21 -5.46
CA ARG A 89 21.02 30.16 -5.87
C ARG A 89 21.44 31.60 -5.62
N ASP A 90 21.93 31.90 -4.43
CA ASP A 90 22.41 33.24 -4.07
C ASP A 90 23.53 33.71 -5.01
N GLN A 91 24.45 32.80 -5.39
CA GLN A 91 25.51 33.11 -6.35
C GLN A 91 24.95 33.45 -7.73
N ILE A 92 24.00 32.66 -8.23
CA ILE A 92 23.35 32.89 -9.53
C ILE A 92 22.61 34.23 -9.52
N ASP A 93 21.85 34.51 -8.46
CA ASP A 93 21.09 35.75 -8.34
C ASP A 93 22.02 36.97 -8.26
N SER A 94 23.12 36.87 -7.52
CA SER A 94 24.16 37.90 -7.47
C SER A 94 24.78 38.17 -8.84
N MET A 95 25.09 37.12 -9.61
CA MET A 95 25.63 37.25 -10.96
C MET A 95 24.63 37.92 -11.91
N ARG A 96 23.35 37.53 -11.85
CA ARG A 96 22.27 38.14 -12.65
C ARG A 96 22.09 39.62 -12.32
N ASN A 97 22.06 39.97 -11.03
CA ASN A 97 21.89 41.35 -10.60
C ASN A 97 23.04 42.25 -11.09
N ARG A 98 24.27 41.72 -11.15
CA ARG A 98 25.41 42.45 -11.73
C ARG A 98 25.22 42.72 -13.23
N GLN A 99 24.76 41.73 -13.99
CA GLN A 99 24.52 41.89 -15.44
C GLN A 99 23.41 42.89 -15.73
N HIS A 100 22.37 42.92 -14.89
CA HIS A 100 21.27 43.88 -15.01
C HIS A 100 21.68 45.29 -14.57
N ALA A 101 22.65 45.44 -13.67
CA ALA A 101 23.18 46.75 -13.29
C ALA A 101 24.00 47.40 -14.41
N THR A 102 24.78 46.62 -15.15
CA THR A 102 25.65 47.11 -16.24
C THR A 102 24.92 47.43 -17.55
N GLY A 103 23.66 47.01 -17.70
CA GLY A 103 22.85 47.30 -18.88
C GLY A 103 22.12 48.65 -18.87
N ASN A 104 22.21 49.41 -17.76
CA ASN A 104 21.46 50.65 -17.55
C ASN A 104 22.32 51.92 -17.75
N GLU A 105 23.61 51.79 -18.10
CA GLU A 105 24.54 52.91 -18.29
C GLU A 105 24.91 53.19 -19.76
N GLU A 106 24.36 52.46 -20.75
CA GLU A 106 24.66 52.66 -22.19
C GLU A 106 23.63 53.50 -22.97
N HIS A 107 22.74 54.24 -22.30
CA HIS A 107 21.81 55.15 -22.96
C HIS A 107 21.65 56.47 -22.19
N ASP A 108 22.64 57.36 -22.32
CA ASP A 108 22.49 58.81 -22.15
C ASP A 108 23.44 59.56 -23.10
#